data_AF-A0A7V3FS15-F1
#
_entry.id   AF-A0A7V3FS15-F1
#
_cell.length_a   1.000
_cell.length_b   1.000
_cell.length_c   1.000
_cell.angle_alpha   90.00
_cell.angle_beta   90.00
_cell.angle_gamma   90.00
#
_symmetry.space_group_name_H-M   'P 1'
#
loop_
_entity.id
_entity.type
_entity.pdbx_description
1 polymer ?
#
loop_
_entity_poly.entity_id
_entity_poly.type
_entity_poly.pdbx_seq_one_letter_code
_entity_poly.pdbx_strand_id
1 'polypeptide(L)'
;MPRVSFDGFKDPVRRPRYIIWTGVGVLVLAAVMIVALGVTSTRWFCAEGCHKVQDDTILAYEASPHSEISCMACHMPVNANPVVFILHKAEALGELYLTVTDNFELPLNAESEVGLTMASTQCTQCHNLELRPVTPSAGILIDHPVHEENEVTCGICHNRTAHVENFELTLKDPNTGEPNRKHEDFMSMTACFRCHTQGAKSEGLKAPGTCSACHTPGFELKPESHRADGFYPSGHAELAKKEQARVAKASGEGTGAAEAGEVSSEAASEEESGGHGEEGIGPSLPKVETINECSTCHAEKFCSDCHGLEMPHPADFTKEHGQLGKEKPQTCSRCHGNADRFCDDCHHGSELEYESRDTRPWLQAHPTAVKELGAETCFDCHDPTYCAYCHVNGPEASRAQQ
;
A
#
# COMPACT_ATOMS: atom_id res chain seq x y z
N MET A 1 -24.60 -9.31 -53.91
CA MET A 1 -25.20 -8.26 -53.07
C MET A 1 -26.64 -8.06 -53.53
N PRO A 2 -27.64 -8.16 -52.64
CA PRO A 2 -29.01 -7.81 -53.01
C PRO A 2 -29.05 -6.32 -53.35
N ARG A 3 -29.51 -5.97 -54.56
CA ARG A 3 -29.75 -4.57 -54.94
C ARG A 3 -31.04 -4.10 -54.27
N VAL A 4 -30.92 -3.35 -53.18
CA VAL A 4 -32.05 -2.68 -52.56
C VAL A 4 -32.48 -1.54 -53.49
N SER A 5 -33.56 -1.75 -54.26
CA SER A 5 -34.16 -0.68 -55.10
C SER A 5 -35.09 0.17 -54.24
N PHE A 6 -34.83 1.47 -54.20
CA PHE A 6 -35.67 2.47 -53.52
C PHE A 6 -36.83 2.98 -54.39
N ASP A 7 -36.98 2.47 -55.62
CA ASP A 7 -37.97 2.95 -56.58
C ASP A 7 -39.41 2.70 -56.10
N GLY A 8 -39.61 1.70 -55.24
CA GLY A 8 -40.90 1.41 -54.61
C GLY A 8 -41.43 2.50 -53.69
N PHE A 9 -40.60 3.44 -53.22
CA PHE A 9 -41.07 4.61 -52.47
C PHE A 9 -41.67 5.70 -53.37
N LYS A 10 -41.35 5.69 -54.67
CA LYS A 10 -41.83 6.67 -55.66
C LYS A 10 -43.11 6.22 -56.37
N ASP A 11 -43.41 4.91 -56.37
CA ASP A 11 -44.62 4.32 -56.96
C ASP A 11 -45.79 4.32 -55.94
N PRO A 12 -46.89 5.07 -56.15
CA PRO A 12 -47.99 5.18 -55.20
C PRO A 12 -48.69 3.84 -54.89
N VAL A 13 -48.59 2.84 -55.77
CA VAL A 13 -49.18 1.50 -55.56
C VAL A 13 -48.28 0.63 -54.67
N ARG A 14 -46.96 0.74 -54.81
CA ARG A 14 -45.98 -0.05 -54.04
C ARG A 14 -45.53 0.63 -52.75
N ARG A 15 -45.66 1.96 -52.67
CA ARG A 15 -45.25 2.80 -51.54
C ARG A 15 -45.79 2.34 -50.19
N PRO A 16 -47.08 1.96 -50.03
CA PRO A 16 -47.56 1.45 -48.74
C PRO A 16 -46.84 0.20 -48.28
N ARG A 17 -46.56 -0.75 -49.19
CA ARG A 17 -45.83 -1.99 -48.87
C ARG A 17 -44.38 -1.71 -48.47
N TYR A 18 -43.72 -0.79 -49.16
CA TYR A 18 -42.35 -0.37 -48.83
C TYR A 18 -42.29 0.29 -47.46
N ILE A 19 -43.22 1.20 -47.14
CA ILE A 19 -43.32 1.82 -45.81
C ILE A 19 -43.54 0.76 -44.73
N ILE A 20 -44.47 -0.19 -44.94
CA ILE A 20 -44.75 -1.26 -43.97
C ILE A 20 -43.53 -2.14 -43.75
N TRP A 21 -42.88 -2.64 -44.82
CA TRP A 21 -41.72 -3.52 -44.69
C TRP A 21 -40.48 -2.82 -44.13
N THR A 22 -40.27 -1.54 -44.45
CA THR A 22 -39.24 -0.74 -43.78
C THR A 22 -39.56 -0.55 -42.30
N GLY A 23 -40.82 -0.28 -41.95
CA GLY A 23 -41.27 -0.22 -40.56
C GLY A 23 -41.01 -1.55 -39.82
N VAL A 24 -41.38 -2.69 -40.42
CA VAL A 24 -41.08 -4.02 -39.89
C VAL A 24 -39.57 -4.22 -39.72
N GLY A 25 -38.77 -3.85 -40.72
CA GLY A 25 -37.31 -3.96 -40.65
C GLY A 25 -36.72 -3.13 -39.49
N VAL A 26 -37.19 -1.91 -39.29
CA VAL A 26 -36.79 -1.04 -38.17
C VAL A 26 -37.22 -1.65 -36.83
N LEU A 27 -38.44 -2.17 -36.72
CA LEU A 27 -38.93 -2.81 -35.49
C LEU A 27 -38.15 -4.09 -35.15
N VAL A 28 -37.83 -4.91 -36.16
CA VAL A 28 -36.99 -6.11 -35.98
C VAL A 28 -35.59 -5.71 -35.53
N LEU A 29 -34.98 -4.71 -36.18
CA LEU A 29 -33.67 -4.21 -35.77
C LEU A 29 -33.71 -3.69 -34.32
N ALA A 30 -34.72 -2.91 -33.96
CA ALA A 30 -34.90 -2.42 -32.60
C ALA A 30 -35.05 -3.57 -31.59
N ALA A 31 -35.85 -4.59 -31.91
CA ALA A 31 -36.01 -5.77 -31.06
C ALA A 31 -34.69 -6.55 -30.90
N VAL A 32 -33.93 -6.75 -31.98
CA VAL A 32 -32.61 -7.38 -31.93
C VAL A 32 -31.65 -6.57 -31.07
N MET A 33 -31.61 -5.25 -31.24
CA MET A 33 -30.75 -4.37 -30.44
C MET A 33 -31.12 -4.40 -28.96
N ILE A 34 -32.41 -4.36 -28.61
CA ILE A 34 -32.87 -4.45 -27.22
C ILE A 34 -32.45 -5.77 -26.59
N VAL A 35 -32.63 -6.90 -27.30
CA VAL A 35 -32.22 -8.22 -26.80
C VAL A 35 -30.72 -8.31 -26.66
N ALA A 36 -29.96 -7.87 -27.68
CA ALA A 36 -28.50 -7.89 -27.66
C ALA A 36 -27.95 -7.07 -26.50
N LEU A 37 -28.41 -5.81 -26.35
CA LEU A 37 -28.01 -4.94 -25.25
C LEU A 37 -28.44 -5.52 -23.90
N GLY A 38 -29.61 -6.14 -23.80
CA GLY A 38 -30.07 -6.79 -22.57
C GLY A 38 -29.17 -7.96 -22.16
N VAL A 39 -28.81 -8.84 -23.10
CA VAL A 39 -27.94 -9.99 -22.84
C VAL A 39 -26.51 -9.53 -22.49
N THR A 40 -25.94 -8.60 -23.24
CA THR A 40 -24.58 -8.06 -23.02
C THR A 40 -24.46 -7.12 -21.81
N SER A 41 -25.52 -7.08 -21.00
CA SER A 41 -25.64 -6.26 -19.79
C SER A 41 -25.96 -7.12 -18.56
N THR A 42 -25.94 -8.44 -18.72
CA THR A 42 -26.18 -9.40 -17.63
C THR A 42 -24.89 -9.72 -16.90
N ARG A 43 -25.00 -10.06 -15.61
CA ARG A 43 -23.87 -10.57 -14.81
C ARG A 43 -23.19 -11.76 -15.49
N TRP A 44 -23.97 -12.68 -16.05
CA TRP A 44 -23.46 -13.83 -16.79
C TRP A 44 -22.57 -13.41 -17.97
N PHE A 45 -23.01 -12.47 -18.79
CA PHE A 45 -22.21 -12.03 -19.93
C PHE A 45 -20.92 -11.34 -19.49
N CYS A 46 -20.99 -10.48 -18.46
CA CYS A 46 -19.80 -9.85 -17.89
C CYS A 46 -18.82 -10.91 -17.37
N ALA A 47 -19.25 -11.79 -16.46
CA ALA A 47 -18.37 -12.76 -15.80
C ALA A 47 -17.85 -13.87 -16.75
N GLU A 48 -18.74 -14.50 -17.52
CA GLU A 48 -18.41 -15.70 -18.30
C GLU A 48 -18.07 -15.40 -19.77
N GLY A 49 -18.56 -14.27 -20.28
CA GLY A 49 -18.45 -13.90 -21.69
C GLY A 49 -17.25 -12.99 -21.98
N CYS A 50 -17.10 -11.91 -21.23
CA CYS A 50 -16.07 -10.89 -21.47
C CYS A 50 -14.95 -10.88 -20.41
N HIS A 51 -15.27 -10.99 -19.12
CA HIS A 51 -14.30 -10.87 -18.01
C HIS A 51 -13.79 -12.22 -17.51
N LYS A 52 -13.83 -13.27 -18.33
CA LYS A 52 -13.30 -14.59 -17.98
C LYS A 52 -11.80 -14.58 -17.66
N VAL A 53 -11.06 -13.63 -18.24
CA VAL A 53 -9.64 -13.39 -17.89
C VAL A 53 -9.46 -12.77 -16.51
N GLN A 54 -10.55 -12.48 -15.80
CA GLN A 54 -10.59 -11.82 -14.49
C GLN A 54 -11.23 -12.72 -13.42
N ASP A 55 -11.12 -14.05 -13.52
CA ASP A 55 -11.71 -15.00 -12.57
C ASP A 55 -11.44 -14.64 -11.10
N ASP A 56 -10.21 -14.23 -10.75
CA ASP A 56 -9.87 -13.76 -9.40
C ASP A 56 -10.73 -12.54 -8.98
N THR A 57 -10.98 -11.59 -9.89
CA THR A 57 -11.80 -10.39 -9.63
C THR A 57 -13.28 -10.75 -9.50
N ILE A 58 -13.75 -11.72 -10.28
CA ILE A 58 -15.12 -12.26 -10.17
C ILE A 58 -15.30 -12.96 -8.83
N LEU A 59 -14.35 -13.81 -8.41
CA LEU A 59 -14.38 -14.44 -7.09
C LEU A 59 -14.38 -13.41 -5.95
N ALA A 60 -13.60 -12.33 -6.09
CA ALA A 60 -13.61 -11.21 -5.13
C ALA A 60 -14.96 -10.50 -5.07
N TYR A 61 -15.64 -10.38 -6.20
CA TYR A 61 -17.00 -9.85 -6.24
C TYR A 61 -18.01 -10.78 -5.59
N GLU A 62 -17.92 -12.09 -5.83
CA GLU A 62 -18.81 -13.09 -5.24
C GLU A 62 -18.66 -13.19 -3.72
N ALA A 63 -17.45 -12.98 -3.21
CA ALA A 63 -17.17 -12.89 -1.78
C ALA A 63 -17.67 -11.58 -1.13
N SER A 64 -18.10 -10.59 -1.91
CA SER A 64 -18.48 -9.27 -1.42
C SER A 64 -19.94 -9.19 -0.95
N PRO A 65 -20.30 -8.21 -0.11
CA PRO A 65 -21.69 -7.89 0.22
C PRO A 65 -22.53 -7.38 -0.98
N HIS A 66 -21.88 -7.06 -2.11
CA HIS A 66 -22.52 -6.54 -3.32
C HIS A 66 -22.67 -7.60 -4.42
N SER A 67 -22.45 -8.88 -4.09
CA SER A 67 -22.47 -10.00 -5.05
C SER A 67 -23.81 -10.20 -5.79
N GLU A 68 -24.90 -9.59 -5.32
CA GLU A 68 -26.22 -9.63 -5.95
C GLU A 68 -26.58 -8.34 -6.74
N ILE A 69 -25.63 -7.42 -6.91
CA ILE A 69 -25.83 -6.15 -7.64
C ILE A 69 -25.19 -6.23 -9.03
N SER A 70 -25.93 -5.84 -10.08
CA SER A 70 -25.38 -5.85 -11.45
C SER A 70 -24.06 -5.06 -11.54
N CYS A 71 -23.05 -5.61 -12.23
CA CYS A 71 -21.77 -4.94 -12.48
C CYS A 71 -21.96 -3.54 -13.07
N MET A 72 -22.96 -3.37 -13.95
CA MET A 72 -23.27 -2.09 -14.58
C MET A 72 -23.79 -1.05 -13.60
N ALA A 73 -24.36 -1.44 -12.46
CA ALA A 73 -24.80 -0.47 -11.47
C ALA A 73 -23.62 0.39 -10.98
N CYS A 74 -22.42 -0.19 -10.91
CA CYS A 74 -21.22 0.52 -10.48
C CYS A 74 -20.35 0.98 -11.67
N HIS A 75 -20.15 0.11 -12.66
CA HIS A 75 -19.21 0.33 -13.77
C HIS A 75 -19.79 1.05 -15.00
N MET A 76 -21.10 1.35 -15.04
CA MET A 76 -21.70 2.17 -16.10
C MET A 76 -22.21 3.48 -15.53
N PRO A 77 -22.26 4.57 -16.33
CA PRO A 77 -22.77 5.84 -15.83
C PRO A 77 -24.22 5.74 -15.36
N VAL A 78 -24.49 6.27 -14.17
CA VAL A 78 -25.85 6.28 -13.60
C VAL A 78 -26.76 7.15 -14.44
N ASN A 79 -27.96 6.65 -14.74
CA ASN A 79 -28.96 7.31 -15.60
C ASN A 79 -28.44 7.69 -17.01
N ALA A 80 -27.48 6.93 -17.55
CA ALA A 80 -27.00 7.11 -18.91
C ALA A 80 -28.15 7.10 -19.93
N ASN A 81 -28.18 8.11 -20.80
CA ASN A 81 -29.09 8.08 -21.95
C ASN A 81 -28.64 6.99 -22.95
N PRO A 82 -29.53 6.53 -23.86
CA PRO A 82 -29.20 5.44 -24.78
C PRO A 82 -27.97 5.68 -25.66
N VAL A 83 -27.65 6.94 -25.99
CA VAL A 83 -26.48 7.29 -26.81
C VAL A 83 -25.20 7.07 -26.00
N VAL A 84 -25.12 7.63 -24.79
CA VAL A 84 -23.98 7.45 -23.87
C VAL A 84 -23.78 5.97 -23.54
N PHE A 85 -24.86 5.24 -23.26
CA PHE A 85 -24.80 3.81 -22.98
C PHE A 85 -24.23 2.99 -24.13
N ILE A 86 -24.63 3.29 -25.38
CA ILE A 86 -24.12 2.61 -26.56
C ILE A 86 -22.65 2.98 -26.82
N LEU A 87 -22.27 4.25 -26.62
CA LEU A 87 -20.88 4.70 -26.80
C LEU A 87 -19.94 4.00 -25.83
N HIS A 88 -20.25 3.98 -24.53
CA HIS A 88 -19.44 3.24 -23.54
C HIS A 88 -19.32 1.75 -23.87
N LYS A 89 -20.41 1.11 -24.33
CA LYS A 89 -20.34 -0.29 -24.75
C LYS A 89 -19.50 -0.49 -26.00
N ALA A 90 -19.42 0.50 -26.90
CA ALA A 90 -18.59 0.44 -28.08
C ALA A 90 -17.11 0.65 -27.73
N GLU A 91 -16.80 1.53 -26.77
CA GLU A 91 -15.44 1.73 -26.23
C GLU A 91 -14.92 0.43 -25.58
N ALA A 92 -15.75 -0.24 -24.79
CA ALA A 92 -15.42 -1.54 -24.19
C ALA A 92 -15.13 -2.66 -25.21
N LEU A 93 -15.49 -2.49 -26.50
CA LEU A 93 -15.08 -3.45 -27.54
C LEU A 93 -13.56 -3.42 -27.80
N GLY A 94 -12.86 -2.35 -27.44
CA GLY A 94 -11.41 -2.30 -27.46
C GLY A 94 -10.78 -3.32 -26.50
N GLU A 95 -11.37 -3.49 -25.31
CA GLU A 95 -10.92 -4.45 -24.30
C GLU A 95 -11.04 -5.90 -24.77
N LEU A 96 -11.99 -6.19 -25.68
CA LEU A 96 -12.11 -7.51 -26.29
C LEU A 96 -10.85 -7.89 -27.08
N TYR A 97 -10.22 -6.92 -27.75
CA TYR A 97 -8.96 -7.17 -28.44
C TYR A 97 -7.87 -7.56 -27.44
N LEU A 98 -7.70 -6.77 -26.36
CA LEU A 98 -6.72 -7.03 -25.31
C LEU A 98 -6.92 -8.42 -24.68
N THR A 99 -8.18 -8.80 -24.43
CA THR A 99 -8.56 -10.09 -23.85
C THR A 99 -8.28 -11.26 -24.78
N VAL A 100 -8.53 -11.11 -26.09
CA VAL A 100 -8.33 -12.20 -27.07
C VAL A 100 -6.85 -12.38 -27.44
N THR A 101 -6.04 -11.32 -27.33
CA THR A 101 -4.60 -11.36 -27.63
C THR A 101 -3.71 -11.56 -26.40
N ASP A 102 -4.31 -11.73 -25.20
CA ASP A 102 -3.61 -11.78 -23.92
C ASP A 102 -2.71 -10.54 -23.66
N ASN A 103 -3.09 -9.40 -24.22
CA ASN A 103 -2.34 -8.15 -24.12
C ASN A 103 -2.87 -7.28 -22.98
N PHE A 104 -2.65 -7.73 -21.74
CA PHE A 104 -3.02 -7.00 -20.53
C PHE A 104 -2.04 -7.32 -19.40
N GLU A 105 -2.04 -6.49 -18.36
CA GLU A 105 -1.19 -6.67 -17.18
C GLU A 105 -2.03 -7.05 -15.95
N LEU A 106 -1.48 -7.90 -15.09
CA LEU A 106 -2.04 -8.20 -13.77
C LEU A 106 -1.16 -7.61 -12.66
N PRO A 107 -1.76 -7.03 -11.60
CA PRO A 107 -3.19 -6.89 -11.38
C PRO A 107 -3.81 -5.80 -12.27
N LEU A 108 -4.99 -6.07 -12.82
CA LEU A 108 -5.75 -5.06 -13.56
C LEU A 108 -6.11 -3.92 -12.62
N ASN A 109 -5.96 -2.67 -13.08
CA ASN A 109 -6.20 -1.50 -12.25
C ASN A 109 -5.35 -1.52 -10.96
N ALA A 110 -4.05 -1.85 -11.11
CA ALA A 110 -3.12 -2.04 -10.01
C ALA A 110 -3.11 -0.89 -8.99
N GLU A 111 -3.27 0.34 -9.46
CA GLU A 111 -3.23 1.56 -8.65
C GLU A 111 -4.59 2.02 -8.14
N SER A 112 -5.64 1.20 -8.35
CA SER A 112 -7.02 1.49 -7.94
C SER A 112 -7.59 2.79 -8.52
N GLU A 113 -7.23 3.14 -9.75
CA GLU A 113 -7.71 4.31 -10.48
C GLU A 113 -9.24 4.43 -10.42
N VAL A 114 -9.95 3.33 -10.71
CA VAL A 114 -11.42 3.27 -10.61
C VAL A 114 -11.91 3.66 -9.21
N GLY A 115 -11.20 3.27 -8.14
CA GLY A 115 -11.55 3.67 -6.78
C GLY A 115 -11.27 5.15 -6.49
N LEU A 116 -10.25 5.73 -7.13
CA LEU A 116 -9.85 7.12 -6.95
C LEU A 116 -10.73 8.12 -7.71
N THR A 117 -11.33 7.70 -8.83
CA THR A 117 -12.12 8.57 -9.72
C THR A 117 -13.60 8.24 -9.78
N MET A 118 -14.07 7.16 -9.14
CA MET A 118 -15.49 6.81 -9.12
C MET A 118 -16.32 7.90 -8.45
N ALA A 119 -17.24 8.48 -9.22
CA ALA A 119 -18.20 9.46 -8.73
C ALA A 119 -19.06 8.90 -7.60
N SER A 120 -19.34 9.72 -6.58
CA SER A 120 -20.18 9.33 -5.44
C SER A 120 -21.60 8.91 -5.85
N THR A 121 -22.10 9.36 -7.01
CA THR A 121 -23.41 8.97 -7.57
C THR A 121 -23.55 7.47 -7.77
N GLN A 122 -22.44 6.76 -8.02
CA GLN A 122 -22.45 5.30 -8.19
C GLN A 122 -22.86 4.59 -6.89
N CYS A 123 -22.55 5.19 -5.75
CA CYS A 123 -22.92 4.68 -4.44
C CYS A 123 -24.27 5.23 -3.97
N THR A 124 -24.49 6.54 -4.14
CA THR A 124 -25.66 7.24 -3.57
C THR A 124 -26.98 6.96 -4.29
N GLN A 125 -26.96 6.31 -5.47
CA GLN A 125 -28.17 5.74 -6.07
C GLN A 125 -28.88 4.71 -5.16
N CYS A 126 -28.12 4.05 -4.27
CA CYS A 126 -28.62 3.05 -3.32
C CYS A 126 -28.34 3.44 -1.86
N HIS A 127 -27.29 4.22 -1.60
CA HIS A 127 -26.87 4.64 -0.27
C HIS A 127 -27.23 6.11 -0.01
N ASN A 128 -28.48 6.36 0.39
CA ASN A 128 -28.88 7.69 0.85
C ASN A 128 -28.30 7.94 2.25
N LEU A 129 -27.32 8.84 2.34
CA LEU A 129 -26.61 9.19 3.58
C LEU A 129 -27.50 9.88 4.63
N GLU A 130 -28.61 10.50 4.23
CA GLU A 130 -29.58 11.08 5.16
C GLU A 130 -30.43 10.01 5.87
N LEU A 131 -30.66 8.88 5.19
CA LEU A 131 -31.57 7.83 5.65
C LEU A 131 -30.84 6.59 6.19
N ARG A 132 -29.59 6.39 5.78
CA ARG A 132 -28.80 5.21 6.11
C ARG A 132 -27.41 5.64 6.60
N PRO A 133 -27.04 5.33 7.86
CA PRO A 133 -25.66 5.44 8.28
C PRO A 133 -24.83 4.40 7.52
N VAL A 134 -23.78 4.87 6.87
CA VAL A 134 -22.75 4.04 6.24
C VAL A 134 -21.51 4.17 7.12
N THR A 135 -20.99 3.05 7.62
CA THR A 135 -19.73 3.04 8.38
C THR A 135 -18.72 2.20 7.62
N PRO A 136 -17.49 2.68 7.41
CA PRO A 136 -16.49 1.94 6.63
C PRO A 136 -16.10 0.60 7.21
N SER A 137 -15.93 0.53 8.52
CA SER A 137 -15.65 -0.68 9.28
C SER A 137 -16.12 -0.50 10.72
N ALA A 138 -16.33 -1.62 11.41
CA ALA A 138 -16.67 -1.60 12.82
C ALA A 138 -15.58 -0.85 13.62
N GLY A 139 -16.00 0.18 14.34
CA GLY A 139 -15.12 0.96 15.22
C GLY A 139 -14.38 2.12 14.57
N ILE A 140 -14.63 2.42 13.28
CA ILE A 140 -14.17 3.64 12.61
C ILE A 140 -15.32 4.67 12.55
N LEU A 141 -15.00 5.93 12.86
CA LEU A 141 -15.88 7.08 12.86
C LEU A 141 -15.51 7.98 11.68
N ILE A 142 -16.47 8.27 10.80
CA ILE A 142 -16.29 9.18 9.65
C ILE A 142 -17.50 10.11 9.54
N ASP A 143 -17.21 11.40 9.39
CA ASP A 143 -18.17 12.44 9.06
C ASP A 143 -18.24 12.60 7.53
N HIS A 144 -19.17 11.89 6.89
CA HIS A 144 -19.29 11.88 5.43
C HIS A 144 -19.57 13.26 4.83
N PRO A 145 -20.47 14.10 5.39
CA PRO A 145 -20.67 15.47 4.92
C PRO A 145 -19.38 16.29 4.81
N VAL A 146 -18.52 16.25 5.83
CA VAL A 146 -17.25 16.99 5.80
C VAL A 146 -16.32 16.48 4.69
N HIS A 147 -16.28 15.16 4.47
CA HIS A 147 -15.44 14.58 3.43
C HIS A 147 -15.99 14.87 2.03
N GLU A 148 -17.31 14.81 1.85
CA GLU A 148 -18.00 15.15 0.61
C GLU A 148 -17.81 16.63 0.23
N GLU A 149 -17.89 17.55 1.21
CA GLU A 149 -17.58 18.98 1.01
C GLU A 149 -16.13 19.24 0.56
N ASN A 150 -15.21 18.31 0.83
CA ASN A 150 -13.81 18.36 0.41
C ASN A 150 -13.53 17.45 -0.79
N GLU A 151 -14.56 17.13 -1.57
CA GLU A 151 -14.46 16.34 -2.81
C GLU A 151 -13.82 14.96 -2.59
N VAL A 152 -14.03 14.35 -1.41
CA VAL A 152 -13.63 12.98 -1.13
C VAL A 152 -14.77 12.05 -1.54
N THR A 153 -14.61 11.35 -2.67
CA THR A 153 -15.58 10.39 -3.17
C THR A 153 -15.57 9.08 -2.39
N CYS A 154 -16.65 8.31 -2.48
CA CYS A 154 -16.82 7.08 -1.69
C CYS A 154 -15.70 6.06 -1.94
N GLY A 155 -15.26 5.91 -3.19
CA GLY A 155 -14.24 4.95 -3.60
C GLY A 155 -12.86 5.21 -3.00
N ILE A 156 -12.55 6.44 -2.59
CA ILE A 156 -11.26 6.82 -1.99
C ILE A 156 -11.01 6.10 -0.66
N CYS A 157 -12.07 5.71 0.05
CA CYS A 157 -11.99 4.89 1.26
C CYS A 157 -12.54 3.48 1.01
N HIS A 158 -13.70 3.37 0.37
CA HIS A 158 -14.44 2.11 0.23
C HIS A 158 -14.02 1.29 -1.00
N ASN A 159 -12.76 1.34 -1.41
CA ASN A 159 -12.28 0.84 -2.71
C ASN A 159 -12.47 -0.67 -2.91
N ARG A 160 -12.46 -1.48 -1.84
CA ARG A 160 -12.63 -2.95 -1.91
C ARG A 160 -14.01 -3.47 -1.52
N THR A 161 -15.02 -2.59 -1.46
CA THR A 161 -16.38 -2.96 -0.99
C THR A 161 -17.11 -3.95 -1.89
N ALA A 162 -16.85 -3.90 -3.20
CA ALA A 162 -17.47 -4.78 -4.19
C ALA A 162 -16.51 -5.88 -4.69
N HIS A 163 -15.23 -5.85 -4.34
CA HIS A 163 -14.24 -6.85 -4.73
C HIS A 163 -13.33 -7.15 -3.52
N VAL A 164 -13.77 -8.05 -2.63
CA VAL A 164 -13.03 -8.34 -1.39
C VAL A 164 -11.98 -9.44 -1.65
N GLU A 165 -10.69 -9.13 -1.51
CA GLU A 165 -9.57 -10.04 -1.83
C GLU A 165 -9.05 -10.79 -0.59
N ASN A 166 -9.94 -11.38 0.19
CA ASN A 166 -9.60 -12.11 1.43
C ASN A 166 -9.19 -13.58 1.19
N PHE A 167 -8.83 -13.95 -0.04
CA PHE A 167 -8.40 -15.28 -0.47
C PHE A 167 -7.11 -15.21 -1.30
N GLU A 168 -6.53 -16.36 -1.63
CA GLU A 168 -5.34 -16.44 -2.47
C GLU A 168 -5.69 -16.27 -3.95
N LEU A 169 -5.03 -15.32 -4.62
CA LEU A 169 -5.20 -15.07 -6.04
C LEU A 169 -4.45 -16.14 -6.85
N THR A 170 -5.04 -16.58 -7.95
CA THR A 170 -4.55 -17.74 -8.71
C THR A 170 -4.08 -17.41 -10.11
N LEU A 171 -4.54 -16.29 -10.66
CA LEU A 171 -4.16 -15.87 -12.00
C LEU A 171 -2.71 -15.41 -12.06
N LYS A 172 -2.18 -15.43 -13.28
CA LYS A 172 -0.84 -14.97 -13.59
C LYS A 172 -0.91 -14.01 -14.74
N ASP A 173 -0.06 -13.00 -14.68
CA ASP A 173 0.11 -12.07 -15.77
C ASP A 173 0.53 -12.82 -17.04
N PRO A 174 -0.17 -12.65 -18.17
CA PRO A 174 0.10 -13.40 -19.39
C PRO A 174 1.45 -13.04 -20.04
N ASN A 175 1.93 -11.81 -19.84
CA ASN A 175 3.15 -11.29 -20.47
C ASN A 175 4.40 -11.66 -19.67
N THR A 176 4.32 -11.62 -18.34
CA THR A 176 5.45 -11.83 -17.43
C THR A 176 5.44 -13.21 -16.76
N GLY A 177 4.27 -13.84 -16.64
CA GLY A 177 4.08 -15.09 -15.89
C GLY A 177 4.11 -14.92 -14.37
N GLU A 178 4.22 -13.68 -13.88
CA GLU A 178 4.22 -13.36 -12.46
C GLU A 178 2.85 -13.60 -11.84
N PRO A 179 2.78 -14.05 -10.57
CA PRO A 179 1.51 -14.20 -9.86
C PRO A 179 0.77 -12.87 -9.73
N ASN A 180 -0.55 -12.93 -9.87
CA ASN A 180 -1.42 -11.82 -9.54
C ASN A 180 -1.26 -11.44 -8.05
N ARG A 181 -1.41 -10.15 -7.74
CA ARG A 181 -1.23 -9.61 -6.39
C ARG A 181 -2.47 -8.84 -5.95
N LYS A 182 -2.69 -8.80 -4.64
CA LYS A 182 -3.80 -8.07 -4.04
C LYS A 182 -3.62 -6.57 -4.20
N HIS A 183 -4.73 -5.87 -4.30
CA HIS A 183 -4.79 -4.43 -4.29
C HIS A 183 -4.69 -3.89 -2.86
N GLU A 184 -4.22 -2.66 -2.76
CA GLU A 184 -4.21 -1.93 -1.49
C GLU A 184 -5.64 -1.74 -0.95
N ASP A 185 -5.80 -1.92 0.35
CA ASP A 185 -7.06 -1.64 1.04
C ASP A 185 -7.04 -0.21 1.59
N PHE A 186 -7.92 0.64 1.05
CA PHE A 186 -8.01 2.05 1.45
C PHE A 186 -8.70 2.24 2.80
N MET A 187 -9.11 1.15 3.45
CA MET A 187 -9.59 1.14 4.83
C MET A 187 -8.51 0.88 5.88
N SER A 188 -7.24 0.88 5.47
CA SER A 188 -6.08 0.88 6.37
C SER A 188 -5.80 2.26 6.96
N MET A 189 -5.13 2.30 8.12
CA MET A 189 -4.70 3.57 8.73
C MET A 189 -3.76 4.36 7.83
N THR A 190 -2.85 3.69 7.12
CA THR A 190 -1.96 4.31 6.13
C THR A 190 -2.73 5.03 5.04
N ALA A 191 -3.87 4.50 4.60
CA ALA A 191 -4.71 5.14 3.60
C ALA A 191 -5.38 6.44 4.10
N CYS A 192 -5.84 6.47 5.36
CA CYS A 192 -6.33 7.72 5.98
C CYS A 192 -5.22 8.78 6.06
N PHE A 193 -3.98 8.32 6.28
CA PHE A 193 -2.82 9.18 6.46
C PHE A 193 -2.20 9.74 5.18
N ARG A 194 -2.78 9.38 4.01
CA ARG A 194 -2.54 10.09 2.74
C ARG A 194 -2.99 11.54 2.78
N CYS A 195 -4.01 11.84 3.58
CA CYS A 195 -4.54 13.19 3.79
C CYS A 195 -4.31 13.70 5.22
N HIS A 196 -4.43 12.82 6.22
CA HIS A 196 -4.32 13.16 7.64
C HIS A 196 -2.90 12.91 8.16
N THR A 197 -2.22 13.89 8.73
CA THR A 197 -0.84 13.68 9.23
C THR A 197 -0.70 13.92 10.73
N GLN A 198 0.32 13.27 11.32
CA GLN A 198 0.80 13.60 12.67
C GLN A 198 1.87 14.69 12.57
N GLY A 199 1.58 15.92 13.00
CA GLY A 199 2.59 16.98 13.13
C GLY A 199 2.13 18.35 12.64
N ALA A 200 3.09 19.27 12.51
CA ALA A 200 2.88 20.65 12.08
C ALA A 200 3.27 20.91 10.61
N LYS A 201 3.71 19.88 9.87
CA LYS A 201 4.45 20.02 8.60
C LYS A 201 3.80 19.34 7.37
N SER A 202 2.48 19.24 7.31
CA SER A 202 1.83 19.13 6.01
C SER A 202 0.78 20.21 5.91
N GLU A 203 1.01 21.18 5.03
CA GLU A 203 -0.08 22.03 4.53
C GLU A 203 -1.12 21.09 3.93
N GLY A 204 -2.37 21.17 4.40
CA GLY A 204 -3.42 20.24 4.00
C GLY A 204 -4.42 20.04 5.11
N LEU A 205 -4.33 18.94 5.87
CA LEU A 205 -5.37 18.56 6.84
C LEU A 205 -4.74 17.86 8.05
N LYS A 206 -4.53 18.61 9.14
CA LYS A 206 -3.99 18.03 10.37
C LYS A 206 -5.01 17.09 10.99
N ALA A 207 -4.60 15.86 11.29
CA ALA A 207 -5.44 14.95 12.05
C ALA A 207 -5.82 15.61 13.40
N PRO A 208 -7.04 15.40 13.92
CA PRO A 208 -7.48 15.96 15.21
C PRO A 208 -6.64 15.54 16.43
N GLY A 209 -5.61 14.70 16.23
CA GLY A 209 -4.57 14.39 17.22
C GLY A 209 -5.03 13.47 18.35
N THR A 210 -6.29 13.01 18.31
CA THR A 210 -6.85 12.06 19.26
C THR A 210 -7.44 10.88 18.51
N CYS A 211 -7.07 9.66 18.89
CA CYS A 211 -7.55 8.43 18.25
C CYS A 211 -9.07 8.32 18.32
N SER A 212 -9.68 8.82 19.40
CA SER A 212 -11.13 8.83 19.62
C SER A 212 -11.92 9.68 18.63
N ALA A 213 -11.27 10.55 17.86
CA ALA A 213 -11.92 11.28 16.79
C ALA A 213 -12.28 10.36 15.61
N CYS A 214 -11.46 9.33 15.37
CA CYS A 214 -11.64 8.39 14.25
C CYS A 214 -12.03 6.99 14.72
N HIS A 215 -11.84 6.66 16.01
CA HIS A 215 -12.13 5.33 16.54
C HIS A 215 -13.13 5.37 17.68
N THR A 216 -14.02 4.39 17.69
CA THR A 216 -14.92 4.16 18.83
C THR A 216 -14.12 3.77 20.07
N PRO A 217 -14.63 4.01 21.29
CA PRO A 217 -13.93 3.67 22.54
C PRO A 217 -13.58 2.18 22.71
N GLY A 218 -14.29 1.28 22.04
CA GLY A 218 -14.04 -0.17 22.09
C GLY A 218 -13.04 -0.68 21.05
N PHE A 219 -12.51 0.20 20.18
CA PHE A 219 -11.56 -0.18 19.16
C PHE A 219 -10.18 -0.45 19.78
N GLU A 220 -9.57 -1.56 19.39
CA GLU A 220 -8.26 -1.96 19.88
C GLU A 220 -7.16 -1.20 19.13
N LEU A 221 -6.64 -0.13 19.73
CA LEU A 221 -5.66 0.76 19.11
C LEU A 221 -4.25 0.18 19.02
N LYS A 222 -3.91 -0.82 19.86
CA LYS A 222 -2.59 -1.45 19.80
C LYS A 222 -2.62 -2.60 18.80
N PRO A 223 -1.79 -2.58 17.76
CA PRO A 223 -1.69 -3.72 16.85
C PRO A 223 -1.11 -4.94 17.58
N GLU A 224 -1.33 -6.12 17.01
CA GLU A 224 -0.88 -7.39 17.58
C GLU A 224 0.64 -7.43 17.81
N SER A 225 1.42 -6.76 16.96
CA SER A 225 2.87 -6.63 17.08
C SER A 225 3.31 -6.13 18.45
N HIS A 226 2.58 -5.20 19.07
CA HIS A 226 2.91 -4.63 20.38
C HIS A 226 2.63 -5.56 21.56
N ARG A 227 1.90 -6.66 21.32
CA ARG A 227 1.62 -7.70 22.30
C ARG A 227 2.49 -8.93 22.12
N ALA A 228 3.25 -9.01 21.03
CA ALA A 228 4.08 -10.15 20.73
C ALA A 228 5.27 -10.25 21.71
N ASP A 229 5.52 -11.45 22.21
CA ASP A 229 6.71 -11.74 23.02
C ASP A 229 7.97 -11.45 22.19
N GLY A 230 8.91 -10.71 22.78
CA GLY A 230 10.14 -10.30 22.08
C GLY A 230 9.96 -9.14 21.09
N PHE A 231 8.80 -8.47 21.05
CA PHE A 231 8.62 -7.25 20.27
C PHE A 231 9.69 -6.22 20.60
N TYR A 232 10.00 -5.96 21.88
CA TYR A 232 11.09 -5.07 22.26
C TYR A 232 12.21 -5.84 22.96
N PRO A 233 13.51 -5.60 22.64
CA PRO A 233 14.02 -4.57 21.72
C PRO A 233 14.20 -4.99 20.26
N SER A 234 14.50 -6.27 19.99
CA SER A 234 14.93 -6.74 18.66
C SER A 234 13.78 -6.85 17.65
N GLY A 235 12.60 -7.32 18.06
CA GLY A 235 11.44 -7.43 17.16
C GLY A 235 11.02 -6.10 16.55
N HIS A 236 11.13 -5.01 17.32
CA HIS A 236 10.82 -3.64 16.94
C HIS A 236 11.79 -3.16 15.88
N ALA A 237 13.09 -3.45 16.05
CA ALA A 237 14.12 -3.05 15.10
C ALA A 237 13.92 -3.75 13.76
N GLU A 238 13.62 -5.06 13.78
CA GLU A 238 13.37 -5.83 12.57
C GLU A 238 12.08 -5.39 11.86
N LEU A 239 11.02 -5.09 12.62
CA LEU A 239 9.78 -4.56 12.05
C LEU A 239 9.98 -3.17 11.45
N ALA A 240 10.70 -2.27 12.16
CA ALA A 240 11.00 -0.93 11.69
C ALA A 240 11.84 -0.94 10.40
N LYS A 241 12.86 -1.81 10.31
CA LYS A 241 13.66 -1.98 9.07
C LYS A 241 12.81 -2.46 7.90
N LYS A 242 11.94 -3.46 8.14
CA LYS A 242 11.03 -3.95 7.10
C LYS A 242 10.09 -2.85 6.61
N GLU A 243 9.57 -2.06 7.53
CA GLU A 243 8.68 -0.95 7.20
C GLU A 243 9.41 0.17 6.44
N GLN A 244 10.61 0.55 6.86
CA GLN A 244 11.45 1.51 6.14
C GLN A 244 11.78 1.00 4.72
N ALA A 245 12.13 -0.27 4.57
CA ALA A 245 12.40 -0.87 3.27
C ALA A 245 11.16 -0.91 2.37
N ARG A 246 9.98 -1.20 2.95
CA ARG A 246 8.69 -1.17 2.24
C ARG A 246 8.40 0.23 1.69
N VAL A 247 8.49 1.25 2.54
CA VAL A 247 8.28 2.65 2.14
C VAL A 247 9.32 3.10 1.12
N ALA A 248 10.61 2.83 1.33
CA ALA A 248 11.67 3.22 0.39
C ALA A 248 11.50 2.57 -1.00
N LYS A 249 11.05 1.31 -1.04
CA LYS A 249 10.71 0.63 -2.30
C LYS A 249 9.53 1.31 -3.01
N ALA A 250 8.47 1.64 -2.27
CA ALA A 250 7.29 2.32 -2.81
C ALA A 250 7.58 3.74 -3.30
N SER A 251 8.43 4.47 -2.58
CA SER A 251 8.83 5.86 -2.92
C SER A 251 9.89 5.96 -4.03
N GLY A 252 10.41 4.82 -4.52
CA GLY A 252 11.47 4.81 -5.54
C GLY A 252 12.87 5.17 -5.01
N GLU A 253 13.05 5.29 -3.70
CA GLU A 253 14.33 5.64 -3.04
C GLU A 253 15.24 4.42 -2.80
N GLY A 254 14.78 3.22 -3.15
CA GLY A 254 15.42 1.93 -2.87
C GLY A 254 16.50 1.45 -3.85
N THR A 255 16.91 2.24 -4.86
CA THR A 255 18.01 1.85 -5.77
C THR A 255 19.20 2.77 -5.61
N GLY A 256 20.12 2.40 -4.71
CA GLY A 256 21.48 2.92 -4.76
C GLY A 256 22.17 2.47 -6.06
N ALA A 257 22.62 3.47 -6.83
CA ALA A 257 23.51 3.36 -7.99
C ALA A 257 23.01 2.55 -9.21
N ALA A 258 22.20 3.20 -10.06
CA ALA A 258 22.27 3.02 -11.50
C ALA A 258 21.89 4.33 -12.20
N GLU A 259 22.77 4.70 -13.13
CA GLU A 259 22.79 5.79 -14.10
C GLU A 259 21.55 6.69 -14.26
N ALA A 260 21.82 7.99 -14.30
CA ALA A 260 20.93 9.00 -14.87
C ALA A 260 20.66 8.65 -16.35
N GLY A 261 19.64 7.83 -16.57
CA GLY A 261 18.99 7.63 -17.85
C GLY A 261 18.05 8.80 -18.09
N GLU A 262 18.28 9.48 -19.21
CA GLU A 262 17.49 10.59 -19.71
C GLU A 262 15.99 10.33 -19.61
N VAL A 263 15.26 11.34 -19.13
CA VAL A 263 13.82 11.42 -19.22
C VAL A 263 13.45 11.37 -20.71
N SER A 264 13.17 10.18 -21.24
CA SER A 264 12.48 10.05 -22.51
C SER A 264 11.01 10.39 -22.24
N SER A 265 10.60 11.55 -22.74
CA SER A 265 9.22 11.87 -22.98
C SER A 265 8.71 10.93 -24.08
N GLU A 266 8.36 9.72 -23.73
CA GLU A 266 7.69 8.78 -24.62
C GLU A 266 6.24 8.64 -24.17
N ALA A 267 5.41 9.36 -24.93
CA ALA A 267 3.96 9.22 -25.08
C ALA A 267 3.27 8.37 -24.00
N ALA A 268 2.77 9.06 -22.98
CA ALA A 268 1.53 8.65 -22.35
C ALA A 268 0.52 8.42 -23.48
N SER A 269 0.20 7.16 -23.76
CA SER A 269 -1.05 6.83 -24.40
C SER A 269 -2.12 7.30 -23.43
N GLU A 270 -2.71 8.45 -23.76
CA GLU A 270 -4.03 8.84 -23.30
C GLU A 270 -4.99 7.73 -23.75
N GLU A 271 -5.08 6.66 -22.96
CA GLU A 271 -6.27 5.83 -22.96
C GLU A 271 -7.32 6.62 -22.19
N GLU A 272 -8.09 7.41 -22.93
CA GLU A 272 -9.40 7.89 -22.51
C GLU A 272 -10.25 6.66 -22.13
N SER A 273 -10.14 6.23 -20.87
CA SER A 273 -11.21 5.45 -20.25
C SER A 273 -12.41 6.39 -20.17
N GLY A 274 -13.45 6.04 -20.93
CA GLY A 274 -14.56 6.91 -21.21
C GLY A 274 -15.20 7.51 -19.96
N GLY A 275 -15.43 8.82 -20.02
CA GLY A 275 -16.64 9.44 -19.51
C GLY A 275 -16.86 9.47 -18.01
N HIS A 276 -15.84 9.59 -17.17
CA HIS A 276 -15.97 10.17 -15.83
C HIS A 276 -15.10 11.42 -15.82
N GLY A 277 -15.68 12.60 -15.59
CA GLY A 277 -14.86 13.74 -15.20
C GLY A 277 -14.09 13.30 -13.96
N GLU A 278 -12.77 13.53 -13.92
CA GLU A 278 -11.97 13.28 -12.72
C GLU A 278 -12.62 14.06 -11.56
N GLU A 279 -13.45 13.37 -10.78
CA GLU A 279 -14.16 13.97 -9.65
C GLU A 279 -13.41 13.62 -8.37
N GLY A 280 -13.02 14.67 -7.67
CA GLY A 280 -12.46 14.56 -6.34
C GLY A 280 -10.95 14.53 -6.28
N ILE A 281 -10.46 14.45 -5.04
CA ILE A 281 -9.03 14.58 -4.73
C ILE A 281 -8.21 13.31 -5.01
N GLY A 282 -8.87 12.20 -5.33
CA GLY A 282 -8.28 10.86 -5.43
C GLY A 282 -6.97 10.79 -6.23
N PRO A 283 -6.93 11.29 -7.49
CA PRO A 283 -5.73 11.26 -8.32
C PRO A 283 -4.53 12.03 -7.77
N SER A 284 -4.77 12.99 -6.85
CA SER A 284 -3.70 13.78 -6.22
C SER A 284 -3.12 13.13 -4.96
N LEU A 285 -3.71 12.03 -4.48
CA LEU A 285 -3.30 11.40 -3.25
C LEU A 285 -2.02 10.56 -3.44
N PRO A 286 -1.09 10.58 -2.47
CA PRO A 286 0.04 9.66 -2.50
C PRO A 286 -0.45 8.20 -2.42
N LYS A 287 0.33 7.26 -2.97
CA LYS A 287 0.01 5.83 -2.84
C LYS A 287 0.03 5.41 -1.37
N VAL A 288 -0.88 4.53 -0.96
CA VAL A 288 -0.97 4.03 0.43
C VAL A 288 0.36 3.44 0.89
N GLU A 289 1.05 2.72 0.00
CA GLU A 289 2.32 2.09 0.29
C GLU A 289 3.46 3.07 0.62
N THR A 290 3.36 4.33 0.22
CA THR A 290 4.37 5.37 0.55
C THR A 290 4.21 5.91 1.98
N ILE A 291 3.08 5.63 2.63
CA ILE A 291 2.82 6.08 3.99
C ILE A 291 3.45 5.10 4.99
N ASN A 292 4.26 5.63 5.91
CA ASN A 292 4.88 4.85 6.96
C ASN A 292 3.86 4.49 8.06
N GLU A 293 3.62 3.20 8.26
CA GLU A 293 2.63 2.66 9.19
C GLU A 293 2.90 3.09 10.63
N CYS A 294 4.16 3.03 11.07
CA CYS A 294 4.54 3.45 12.43
C CYS A 294 4.17 4.92 12.68
N SER A 295 4.32 5.76 11.66
CA SER A 295 4.06 7.20 11.73
C SER A 295 2.57 7.55 11.75
N THR A 296 1.69 6.58 11.46
CA THR A 296 0.22 6.77 11.61
C THR A 296 -0.21 6.82 13.08
N CYS A 297 0.60 6.25 13.99
CA CYS A 297 0.36 6.20 15.43
C CYS A 297 1.41 6.96 16.24
N HIS A 298 2.68 6.90 15.85
CA HIS A 298 3.81 7.48 16.57
C HIS A 298 4.34 8.73 15.89
N ALA A 299 4.35 9.85 16.60
CA ALA A 299 5.01 11.06 16.11
C ALA A 299 6.53 10.87 16.05
N GLU A 300 7.21 11.51 15.09
CA GLU A 300 8.68 11.44 14.92
C GLU A 300 9.46 11.71 16.22
N LYS A 301 8.94 12.59 17.08
CA LYS A 301 9.51 12.90 18.39
C LYS A 301 9.59 11.68 19.32
N PHE A 302 8.63 10.75 19.23
CA PHE A 302 8.64 9.51 20.01
C PHE A 302 9.90 8.69 19.72
N CYS A 303 10.26 8.55 18.44
CA CYS A 303 11.42 7.79 18.01
C CYS A 303 12.72 8.44 18.51
N SER A 304 12.85 9.76 18.31
CA SER A 304 14.05 10.51 18.69
C SER A 304 14.26 10.59 20.21
N ASP A 305 13.18 10.71 21.00
CA ASP A 305 13.26 10.74 22.47
C ASP A 305 13.75 9.41 23.06
N CYS A 306 13.38 8.29 22.42
CA CYS A 306 13.84 6.96 22.85
C CYS A 306 15.23 6.62 22.32
N HIS A 307 15.45 6.76 21.00
CA HIS A 307 16.69 6.37 20.34
C HIS A 307 17.86 7.26 20.71
N GLY A 308 17.66 8.58 20.82
CA GLY A 308 18.72 9.54 21.16
C GLY A 308 19.93 9.56 20.21
N LEU A 309 19.83 8.82 19.10
CA LEU A 309 20.79 8.61 18.02
C LEU A 309 20.00 8.41 16.72
N GLU A 310 20.66 8.65 15.58
CA GLU A 310 20.09 8.41 14.27
C GLU A 310 19.91 6.90 14.02
N MET A 311 18.75 6.51 13.48
CA MET A 311 18.36 5.12 13.23
C MET A 311 17.74 4.96 11.82
N PRO A 312 18.18 3.97 11.01
CA PRO A 312 19.33 3.08 11.25
C PRO A 312 20.63 3.87 11.44
N HIS A 313 21.59 3.33 12.20
CA HIS A 313 22.87 4.01 12.35
C HIS A 313 23.52 4.23 10.97
N PRO A 314 24.09 5.41 10.71
CA PRO A 314 24.71 5.70 9.42
C PRO A 314 25.91 4.78 9.17
N ALA A 315 26.27 4.59 7.89
CA ALA A 315 27.32 3.64 7.50
C ALA A 315 28.69 3.94 8.13
N ASP A 316 28.96 5.20 8.47
CA ASP A 316 30.18 5.68 9.11
C ASP A 316 30.06 5.82 10.63
N PHE A 317 28.97 5.34 11.25
CA PHE A 317 28.79 5.33 12.71
C PHE A 317 29.97 4.67 13.44
N THR A 318 30.61 3.67 12.82
CA THR A 318 31.80 3.00 13.36
C THR A 318 32.98 3.94 13.63
N LYS A 319 33.04 5.12 12.98
CA LYS A 319 34.09 6.11 13.26
C LYS A 319 33.85 6.89 14.55
N GLU A 320 32.60 7.10 14.92
CA GLU A 320 32.21 7.94 16.06
C GLU A 320 31.68 7.13 17.26
N HIS A 321 31.35 5.85 17.06
CA HIS A 321 30.73 4.99 18.08
C HIS A 321 31.54 4.91 19.38
N GLY A 322 32.88 4.93 19.30
CA GLY A 322 33.75 4.82 20.48
C GLY A 322 33.67 6.04 21.39
N GLN A 323 33.54 7.25 20.82
CA GLN A 323 33.34 8.48 21.60
C GLN A 323 31.92 8.53 22.15
N LEU A 324 30.91 8.24 21.33
CA LEU A 324 29.52 8.21 21.74
C LEU A 324 29.25 7.14 22.83
N GLY A 325 29.91 5.99 22.76
CA GLY A 325 29.81 4.94 23.76
C GLY A 325 30.38 5.34 25.12
N LYS A 326 31.41 6.21 25.15
CA LYS A 326 31.95 6.79 26.39
C LYS A 326 31.04 7.87 26.97
N GLU A 327 30.51 8.74 26.12
CA GLU A 327 29.68 9.87 26.55
C GLU A 327 28.26 9.45 26.94
N LYS A 328 27.68 8.47 26.23
CA LYS A 328 26.28 8.05 26.35
C LYS A 328 26.12 6.52 26.38
N PRO A 329 26.82 5.79 27.26
CA PRO A 329 26.76 4.32 27.31
C PRO A 329 25.34 3.78 27.56
N GLN A 330 24.52 4.56 28.28
CA GLN A 330 23.15 4.21 28.59
C GLN A 330 22.21 4.27 27.37
N THR A 331 22.57 5.00 26.31
CA THR A 331 21.79 5.00 25.08
C THR A 331 21.97 3.68 24.33
N CYS A 332 23.19 3.15 24.33
CA CYS A 332 23.53 1.88 23.68
C CYS A 332 22.89 0.70 24.41
N SER A 333 22.95 0.69 25.75
CA SER A 333 22.40 -0.40 26.58
C SER A 333 20.89 -0.56 26.48
N ARG A 334 20.15 0.51 26.11
CA ARG A 334 18.69 0.45 25.88
C ARG A 334 18.28 -0.58 24.81
N CYS A 335 19.14 -0.78 23.82
CA CYS A 335 18.89 -1.66 22.68
C CYS A 335 19.80 -2.91 22.70
N HIS A 336 21.08 -2.73 23.01
CA HIS A 336 22.07 -3.80 23.02
C HIS A 336 22.14 -4.57 24.35
N GLY A 337 21.35 -4.18 25.35
CA GLY A 337 21.29 -4.85 26.65
C GLY A 337 22.48 -4.48 27.54
N ASN A 338 23.21 -5.48 28.04
CA ASN A 338 24.32 -5.22 28.95
C ASN A 338 25.50 -4.59 28.19
N ALA A 339 25.77 -3.31 28.49
CA ALA A 339 26.87 -2.55 27.90
C ALA A 339 28.21 -3.27 28.02
N ASP A 340 28.50 -3.84 29.19
CA ASP A 340 29.76 -4.53 29.44
C ASP A 340 29.91 -5.69 28.46
N ARG A 341 28.85 -6.48 28.27
CA ARG A 341 28.90 -7.66 27.42
C ARG A 341 28.97 -7.31 25.92
N PHE A 342 28.08 -6.44 25.43
CA PHE A 342 28.06 -6.17 23.99
C PHE A 342 29.33 -5.44 23.53
N CYS A 343 29.87 -4.53 24.36
CA CYS A 343 31.13 -3.87 24.06
C CYS A 343 32.29 -4.88 24.06
N ASP A 344 32.33 -5.76 25.07
CA ASP A 344 33.39 -6.77 25.20
C ASP A 344 33.37 -7.80 24.06
N ASP A 345 32.19 -8.21 23.57
CA ASP A 345 32.08 -9.20 22.48
C ASP A 345 32.83 -8.76 21.20
N CYS A 346 32.86 -7.45 20.92
CA CYS A 346 33.65 -6.89 19.82
C CYS A 346 35.06 -6.48 20.26
N HIS A 347 35.22 -5.65 21.30
CA HIS A 347 36.51 -5.10 21.72
C HIS A 347 37.49 -6.13 22.30
N HIS A 348 36.97 -7.18 22.94
CA HIS A 348 37.74 -8.24 23.60
C HIS A 348 37.40 -9.64 23.06
N GLY A 349 36.61 -9.72 22.00
CA GLY A 349 36.25 -10.95 21.31
C GLY A 349 36.68 -10.93 19.85
N SER A 350 35.77 -10.54 18.94
CA SER A 350 35.98 -10.66 17.49
C SER A 350 37.18 -9.87 16.96
N GLU A 351 37.47 -8.69 17.49
CA GLU A 351 38.63 -7.87 17.07
C GLU A 351 39.98 -8.51 17.44
N LEU A 352 40.00 -9.34 18.50
CA LEU A 352 41.19 -10.07 18.92
C LEU A 352 41.26 -11.48 18.31
N GLU A 353 40.33 -11.83 17.40
CA GLU A 353 40.08 -13.20 16.93
C GLU A 353 39.94 -14.22 18.09
N TYR A 354 39.53 -13.74 19.27
CA TYR A 354 39.40 -14.53 20.47
C TYR A 354 37.96 -14.99 20.63
N GLU A 355 37.69 -16.28 20.37
CA GLU A 355 36.43 -16.88 20.78
C GLU A 355 36.41 -17.01 22.31
N SER A 356 35.94 -15.97 22.99
CA SER A 356 35.62 -16.06 24.40
C SER A 356 34.51 -17.10 24.60
N ARG A 357 34.90 -18.30 25.00
CA ARG A 357 33.96 -19.31 25.53
C ARG A 357 33.45 -18.93 26.92
N ASP A 358 33.96 -17.82 27.47
CA ASP A 358 33.62 -17.30 28.78
C ASP A 358 32.55 -16.20 28.67
N THR A 359 31.41 -16.44 29.31
CA THR A 359 30.27 -15.52 29.28
C THR A 359 30.26 -14.53 30.45
N ARG A 360 31.30 -14.56 31.29
CA ARG A 360 31.46 -13.68 32.45
C ARG A 360 32.00 -12.30 32.03
N PRO A 361 31.77 -11.23 32.81
CA PRO A 361 32.30 -9.89 32.53
C PRO A 361 33.82 -9.91 32.33
N TRP A 362 34.36 -9.04 31.45
CA TRP A 362 35.77 -9.07 31.05
C TRP A 362 36.74 -9.15 32.22
N LEU A 363 36.55 -8.41 33.31
CA LEU A 363 37.44 -8.47 34.48
C LEU A 363 37.61 -9.89 35.08
N GLN A 364 36.62 -10.77 34.90
CA GLN A 364 36.67 -12.17 35.35
C GLN A 364 37.26 -13.12 34.30
N ALA A 365 37.07 -12.81 33.01
CA ALA A 365 37.59 -13.59 31.88
C ALA A 365 39.06 -13.21 31.55
N HIS A 366 39.44 -11.96 31.81
CA HIS A 366 40.73 -11.33 31.52
C HIS A 366 41.94 -12.18 31.94
N PRO A 367 42.01 -12.75 33.16
CA PRO A 367 43.18 -13.56 33.54
C PRO A 367 43.37 -14.81 32.67
N THR A 368 42.28 -15.40 32.17
CA THR A 368 42.33 -16.54 31.26
C THR A 368 42.79 -16.09 29.88
N ALA A 369 42.23 -15.01 29.36
CA ALA A 369 42.59 -14.46 28.05
C ALA A 369 44.07 -14.07 27.98
N VAL A 370 44.60 -13.34 28.96
CA VAL A 370 46.02 -12.95 29.01
C VAL A 370 46.94 -14.17 29.15
N LYS A 371 46.49 -15.23 29.82
CA LYS A 371 47.26 -16.47 29.95
C LYS A 371 47.34 -17.24 28.62
N GLU A 372 46.29 -17.19 27.81
CA GLU A 372 46.21 -17.91 26.54
C GLU A 372 46.86 -17.14 25.38
N LEU A 373 46.59 -15.84 25.28
CA LEU A 373 47.03 -14.98 24.18
C LEU A 373 48.36 -14.26 24.45
N GLY A 374 48.76 -14.14 25.73
CA GLY A 374 49.80 -13.20 26.13
C GLY A 374 49.28 -11.75 26.15
N ALA A 375 50.17 -10.80 26.48
CA ALA A 375 49.82 -9.38 26.58
C ALA A 375 50.19 -8.56 25.34
N GLU A 376 50.94 -9.14 24.39
CA GLU A 376 51.50 -8.39 23.25
C GLU A 376 50.42 -7.76 22.37
N THR A 377 49.41 -8.54 21.97
CA THR A 377 48.28 -8.07 21.15
C THR A 377 47.40 -7.05 21.85
N CYS A 378 47.40 -7.04 23.20
CA CYS A 378 46.64 -6.05 23.95
C CYS A 378 47.23 -4.64 23.80
N PHE A 379 48.54 -4.52 23.55
CA PHE A 379 49.21 -3.23 23.41
C PHE A 379 48.94 -2.53 22.07
N ASP A 380 48.34 -3.22 21.11
CA ASP A 380 47.90 -2.63 19.85
C ASP A 380 46.75 -1.63 20.06
N CYS A 381 46.01 -1.79 21.16
CA CYS A 381 44.87 -0.94 21.53
C CYS A 381 44.99 -0.28 22.92
N HIS A 382 45.71 -0.87 23.87
CA HIS A 382 45.86 -0.36 25.24
C HIS A 382 47.29 0.11 25.53
N ASP A 383 47.42 1.25 26.22
CA ASP A 383 48.73 1.72 26.67
C ASP A 383 49.35 0.77 27.72
N PRO A 384 50.67 0.51 27.70
CA PRO A 384 51.32 -0.36 28.70
C PRO A 384 51.08 0.03 30.16
N THR A 385 50.82 1.31 30.44
CA THR A 385 50.50 1.79 31.79
C THR A 385 49.08 1.42 32.25
N TYR A 386 48.20 1.01 31.33
CA TYR A 386 46.83 0.60 31.64
C TYR A 386 46.79 -0.60 32.61
N CYS A 387 47.66 -1.59 32.40
CA CYS A 387 47.75 -2.78 33.27
C CYS A 387 48.16 -2.42 34.70
N ALA A 388 49.04 -1.43 34.84
CA ALA A 388 49.53 -0.98 36.15
C ALA A 388 48.39 -0.39 36.99
N TYR A 389 47.38 0.20 36.36
CA TYR A 389 46.28 0.85 37.05
C TYR A 389 45.50 -0.09 37.97
N CYS A 390 45.30 -1.35 37.57
CA CYS A 390 44.66 -2.39 38.39
C CYS A 390 45.67 -3.28 39.13
N HIS A 391 46.78 -3.67 38.49
CA HIS A 391 47.73 -4.62 39.08
C HIS A 391 48.65 -4.00 40.14
N VAL A 392 48.79 -2.67 40.17
CA VAL A 392 49.54 -1.94 41.22
C VAL A 392 48.60 -1.39 42.30
N ASN A 393 47.44 -0.84 41.92
CA ASN A 393 46.54 -0.16 42.88
C ASN A 393 45.43 -1.05 43.43
N GLY A 394 45.20 -2.23 42.85
CA GLY A 394 44.14 -3.15 43.24
C GLY A 394 42.75 -2.79 42.65
N PRO A 395 41.84 -3.76 42.52
CA PRO A 395 40.59 -3.63 41.76
C PRO A 395 39.58 -2.63 42.36
N GLU A 396 39.69 -2.32 43.65
CA GLU A 396 38.81 -1.36 44.34
C GLU A 396 39.19 0.09 44.03
N ALA A 397 40.49 0.40 43.95
CA ALA A 397 40.98 1.73 43.58
C ALA A 397 40.69 2.06 42.11
N SER A 398 40.68 1.04 41.24
CA SER A 398 40.51 1.22 39.81
C SER A 398 39.07 1.53 39.37
N ARG A 399 38.07 1.03 40.10
CA ARG A 399 36.64 1.29 39.82
C ARG A 399 36.19 2.71 40.19
N ALA A 400 36.98 3.46 40.97
CA ALA A 400 36.63 4.80 41.44
C ALA A 400 36.96 5.95 40.46
N GLN A 401 37.59 5.65 39.31
CA GLN A 401 37.95 6.65 38.28
C GLN A 401 37.31 6.37 36.90
N GLN A 402 36.46 5.34 36.79
CA GLN A 402 35.57 5.11 35.64
C GLN A 402 34.19 5.68 35.98
#